data_AF-A0A2A4UC12-F1
#
_entry.id   AF-A0A2A4UC12-F1
#
_cell.length_a   1.000
_cell.length_b   1.000
_cell.length_c   1.000
_cell.angle_alpha   90.00
_cell.angle_beta   90.00
_cell.angle_gamma   90.00
#
_symmetry.space_group_name_H-M   'P 1'
#
loop_
_entity.id
_entity.type
_entity.pdbx_description
1 polymer ?
#
loop_
_entity_poly.entity_id
_entity_poly.type
_entity_poly.pdbx_seq_one_letter_code
_entity_poly.pdbx_strand_id
1 'polypeptide(L)'
;MPNLCVFYLACALRVAYTLGNDITARKQQSLDRDRGWPWLRAKNLATFGCVGPAWIPKSELPPIETIRLRGRVNDVIRQDASLADLLWKPAEALSEIS
;
A
#
# COMPACT_ATOMS: atom_id res chain seq x y z
N MET A 1 20.25 -1.52 6.84
CA MET A 1 18.99 -0.92 6.37
C MET A 1 17.84 -1.51 7.17
N PRO A 2 17.26 -0.80 8.16
CA PRO A 2 15.94 -1.19 8.65
C PRO A 2 14.99 0.02 8.67
N ASN A 3 13.69 -0.25 8.68
CA ASN A 3 12.57 0.71 8.68
C ASN A 3 11.98 1.01 7.29
N LEU A 4 12.05 0.05 6.36
CA LEU A 4 11.09 -0.01 5.26
C LEU A 4 9.72 -0.32 5.87
N CYS A 5 8.96 0.73 6.16
CA CYS A 5 7.58 0.60 6.58
C CYS A 5 6.77 0.47 5.29
N VAL A 6 6.52 -0.78 4.94
CA VAL A 6 5.70 -1.23 3.81
C VAL A 6 4.25 -0.81 4.10
N PHE A 7 3.52 -0.30 3.14
CA PHE A 7 2.06 -0.25 3.21
C PHE A 7 1.56 -0.96 1.96
N TYR A 8 0.77 -2.02 2.15
CA TYR A 8 0.20 -2.74 1.02
C TYR A 8 -1.07 -2.03 0.57
N LEU A 9 -1.02 -1.37 -0.59
CA LEU A 9 -2.19 -0.82 -1.24
C LEU A 9 -2.65 -1.82 -2.30
N ALA A 10 -3.86 -2.32 -2.16
CA ALA A 10 -4.54 -3.01 -3.24
C ALA A 10 -4.98 -1.95 -4.26
N CYS A 11 -4.21 -1.77 -5.34
CA CYS A 11 -4.55 -0.82 -6.38
C CYS A 11 -5.78 -1.32 -7.14
N ALA A 12 -6.92 -0.66 -6.93
CA ALA A 12 -8.20 -1.05 -7.50
C ALA A 12 -8.40 -0.36 -8.86
N LEU A 13 -8.21 -1.10 -9.95
CA LEU A 13 -9.04 -0.85 -11.13
C LEU A 13 -10.41 -1.47 -10.82
N ARG A 14 -11.52 -0.91 -11.31
CA ARG A 14 -12.87 -1.51 -11.13
C ARG A 14 -12.92 -3.03 -11.44
N VAL A 15 -11.96 -3.50 -12.23
CA VAL A 15 -11.83 -4.85 -12.77
C VAL A 15 -10.79 -5.75 -12.09
N ALA A 16 -9.77 -5.24 -11.37
CA ALA A 16 -8.68 -6.07 -10.85
C ALA A 16 -7.92 -5.41 -9.70
N TYR A 17 -7.21 -6.24 -8.93
CA TYR A 17 -6.32 -5.83 -7.84
C TYR A 17 -4.94 -6.46 -8.00
N THR A 18 -3.92 -5.82 -7.43
CA THR A 18 -2.58 -6.39 -7.26
C THR A 18 -2.05 -6.00 -5.88
N LEU A 19 -0.96 -6.63 -5.45
CA LEU A 19 -0.23 -6.18 -4.27
C LEU A 19 0.69 -5.03 -4.70
N GLY A 20 0.62 -3.91 -3.99
CA GLY A 20 1.60 -2.83 -4.07
C GLY A 20 2.36 -2.72 -2.76
N ASN A 21 3.60 -2.24 -2.78
CA ASN A 21 4.32 -1.86 -1.57
C ASN A 21 4.73 -0.40 -1.69
N ASP A 22 4.12 0.42 -0.83
CA ASP A 22 4.43 1.84 -0.66
C ASP A 22 5.66 2.02 0.23
N ILE A 23 6.83 1.90 -0.40
CA ILE A 23 8.12 2.04 0.27
C ILE A 23 8.32 3.50 0.65
N THR A 24 8.76 3.74 1.89
CA THR A 24 9.01 5.11 2.36
C THR A 24 10.40 5.28 2.96
N ALA A 25 11.12 6.30 2.49
CA ALA A 25 12.32 6.80 3.15
C ALA A 25 11.93 7.63 4.37
N ARG A 26 11.68 6.98 5.52
CA ARG A 26 11.12 7.62 6.72
C ARG A 26 11.93 8.82 7.21
N LYS A 27 13.26 8.76 7.16
CA LYS A 27 14.14 9.89 7.50
C LYS A 27 13.85 11.10 6.60
N GLN A 28 13.73 10.88 5.29
CA GLN A 28 13.42 11.94 4.34
C GLN A 28 12.01 12.49 4.55
N GLN A 29 11.04 11.61 4.82
CA GLN A 29 9.66 12.03 5.10
C GLN A 29 9.58 12.95 6.32
N SER A 30 10.29 12.63 7.42
CA SER A 30 10.35 13.48 8.60
C SER A 30 10.96 14.84 8.28
N LEU A 31 12.09 14.87 7.57
CA LEU A 31 12.73 16.12 7.15
C LEU A 31 11.83 16.97 6.24
N ASP A 32 11.08 16.33 5.34
CA ASP A 32 10.14 17.02 4.45
C ASP A 32 8.98 17.61 5.25
N ARG A 33 8.36 16.82 6.13
CA ARG A 33 7.26 17.25 6.99
C ARG A 33 7.67 18.43 7.88
N ASP A 34 8.83 18.36 8.52
CA ASP A 34 9.30 19.40 9.45
C ASP A 34 9.62 20.72 8.70
N ARG A 35 9.80 20.67 7.38
CA ARG A 35 9.98 21.83 6.49
C ARG A 35 8.67 22.28 5.81
N GLY A 36 7.56 21.60 6.04
CA GLY A 36 6.30 21.83 5.32
C GLY A 36 6.35 21.46 3.84
N TRP A 37 7.27 20.57 3.44
CA TRP A 37 7.48 20.16 2.05
C TRP A 37 6.62 18.93 1.69
N PRO A 38 6.30 18.74 0.40
CA PRO A 38 5.55 17.57 -0.04
C PRO A 38 6.35 16.28 0.19
N TRP A 39 5.63 15.16 0.36
CA TRP A 39 6.23 13.84 0.58
C TRP A 39 6.88 13.22 -0.68
N LEU A 40 6.94 13.96 -1.79
CA LEU A 40 7.41 13.50 -3.09
C LEU A 40 8.74 12.74 -2.97
N ARG A 41 9.74 13.34 -2.31
CA ARG A 41 11.09 12.76 -2.19
C ARG A 41 11.14 11.50 -1.33
N ALA A 42 10.25 11.36 -0.36
CA ALA A 42 10.22 10.20 0.53
C ALA A 42 9.46 9.01 -0.05
N LYS A 43 8.60 9.25 -1.05
CA LYS A 43 7.62 8.29 -1.59
C LYS A 43 7.83 7.91 -3.06
N ASN A 44 8.65 8.64 -3.82
CA ASN A 44 8.76 8.48 -5.28
C ASN A 44 10.21 8.26 -5.77
N LEU A 45 11.09 7.73 -4.92
CA LEU A 45 12.42 7.32 -5.39
C LEU A 45 12.30 6.11 -6.31
N ALA A 46 13.30 5.91 -7.17
CA ALA A 46 13.36 4.73 -8.03
C ALA A 46 13.15 3.46 -7.19
N THR A 47 12.30 2.54 -7.68
CA THR A 47 11.85 1.29 -7.03
C THR A 47 10.81 1.40 -5.91
N PHE A 48 10.38 2.60 -5.48
CA PHE A 48 9.52 2.73 -4.30
C PHE A 48 8.03 2.40 -4.52
N GLY A 49 7.58 2.36 -5.78
CA GLY A 49 6.21 1.99 -6.16
C GLY A 49 6.13 0.60 -6.76
N CYS A 50 6.68 -0.42 -6.08
CA CYS A 50 6.66 -1.78 -6.62
C CYS A 50 5.25 -2.41 -6.51
N VAL A 51 4.81 -3.03 -7.61
CA VAL A 51 3.52 -3.69 -7.75
C VAL A 51 3.68 -5.05 -8.41
N GLY A 52 2.81 -6.01 -8.10
CA GLY A 52 2.82 -7.35 -8.67
C GLY A 52 2.72 -8.47 -7.62
N PRO A 53 3.07 -9.73 -7.97
CA PRO A 53 3.59 -10.17 -9.27
C PRO A 53 2.52 -10.32 -10.36
N ALA A 54 1.24 -10.28 -9.99
CA ALA A 54 0.13 -10.49 -10.92
C ALA A 54 -1.03 -9.54 -10.63
N TRP A 55 -1.87 -9.34 -11.64
CA TRP A 55 -3.18 -8.73 -11.49
C TRP A 55 -4.21 -9.83 -11.32
N ILE A 56 -5.01 -9.74 -10.28
CA ILE A 56 -6.09 -10.68 -9.97
C ILE A 56 -7.41 -10.00 -10.32
N PRO A 57 -8.21 -10.56 -11.24
CA PRO A 57 -9.54 -10.04 -11.54
C PRO A 57 -10.41 -9.94 -10.28
N LYS A 58 -11.19 -8.86 -10.16
CA LYS A 58 -12.08 -8.65 -9.01
C LYS A 58 -13.08 -9.80 -8.84
N SER A 59 -13.54 -10.39 -9.94
CA SER A 59 -14.46 -11.54 -9.94
C SER A 59 -13.86 -12.81 -9.33
N GLU A 60 -12.54 -12.90 -9.26
CA GLU A 60 -11.82 -14.06 -8.71
C GLU A 60 -11.44 -13.86 -7.23
N LEU A 61 -11.60 -12.65 -6.70
CA LEU A 61 -11.33 -12.37 -5.28
C LEU A 61 -12.56 -12.65 -4.42
N PRO A 62 -12.35 -13.15 -3.19
CA PRO A 62 -13.42 -13.17 -2.20
C PRO A 62 -13.82 -11.74 -1.80
N PRO A 63 -14.92 -11.56 -1.05
CA PRO A 63 -15.29 -10.25 -0.53
C PRO A 63 -14.12 -9.59 0.19
N ILE A 64 -13.85 -8.32 -0.11
CA ILE A 64 -12.63 -7.60 0.30
C ILE A 64 -12.43 -7.66 1.81
N GLU A 65 -13.50 -7.51 2.59
CA GLU A 65 -13.51 -7.56 4.04
C GLU A 65 -13.04 -8.90 4.64
N THR A 66 -13.03 -9.98 3.85
CA THR A 66 -12.53 -11.29 4.28
C THR A 66 -11.04 -11.47 4.02
N ILE A 67 -10.41 -10.55 3.29
CA ILE A 67 -9.00 -10.64 2.89
C ILE A 67 -8.10 -10.11 4.01
N ARG A 68 -7.02 -10.85 4.29
CA ARG A 68 -5.97 -10.46 5.24
C ARG A 68 -4.64 -10.29 4.52
N LEU A 69 -3.99 -9.14 4.73
CA LEU A 69 -2.70 -8.81 4.15
C LEU A 69 -1.59 -9.04 5.16
N ARG A 70 -0.50 -9.68 4.71
CA ARG A 70 0.69 -9.95 5.53
C ARG A 70 1.96 -9.52 4.83
N GLY A 71 2.79 -8.78 5.54
CA GLY A 71 4.13 -8.39 5.12
C GLY A 71 5.19 -9.10 5.96
N ARG A 72 6.18 -9.71 5.29
CA ARG A 72 7.30 -10.41 5.94
C ARG A 72 8.63 -9.76 5.57
N VAL A 73 9.58 -9.78 6.51
CA VAL A 73 10.98 -9.40 6.28
C VAL A 73 11.83 -10.54 6.82
N ASN A 74 12.58 -11.21 5.94
CA ASN A 74 13.34 -12.42 6.27
C ASN A 74 12.46 -13.45 7.01
N ASP A 75 11.32 -13.76 6.41
CA ASP A 75 10.30 -14.69 6.93
C ASP A 75 9.59 -14.29 8.24
N VAL A 76 10.02 -13.22 8.89
CA VAL A 76 9.36 -12.69 10.09
C VAL A 76 8.23 -11.76 9.69
N ILE A 77 7.02 -12.02 10.18
CA ILE A 77 5.85 -11.15 9.99
C ILE A 77 6.14 -9.80 10.65
N ARG A 78 6.09 -8.72 9.86
CA ARG A 78 6.21 -7.34 10.33
C ARG A 78 4.89 -6.56 10.18
N GLN A 79 3.98 -7.07 9.37
CA GLN A 79 2.65 -6.51 9.17
C GLN A 79 1.62 -7.62 8.99
N ASP A 80 0.47 -7.44 9.60
CA ASP A 80 -0.65 -8.37 9.52
C ASP A 80 -1.95 -7.62 9.82
N ALA A 81 -2.80 -7.43 8.82
CA ALA A 81 -4.02 -6.62 8.96
C ALA A 81 -5.15 -7.15 8.07
N SER A 82 -6.39 -7.00 8.51
CA SER A 82 -7.57 -7.32 7.70
C SER A 82 -7.95 -6.12 6.83
N LEU A 83 -8.43 -6.38 5.61
CA LEU A 83 -9.03 -5.34 4.77
C LEU A 83 -10.43 -4.93 5.27
N ALA A 84 -11.02 -5.67 6.21
CA ALA A 84 -12.18 -5.21 6.98
C ALA A 84 -11.89 -3.89 7.70
N ASP A 85 -10.64 -3.68 8.15
CA ASP A 85 -10.21 -2.53 8.95
C ASP A 85 -9.95 -1.27 8.11
N LEU A 86 -10.08 -1.35 6.78
CA LEU A 86 -10.01 -0.18 5.91
C LEU A 86 -11.10 0.83 6.29
N LEU A 87 -10.69 2.04 6.64
CA LEU A 87 -11.57 3.19 6.92
C LEU A 87 -12.46 3.55 5.72
N TRP A 88 -11.88 3.51 4.51
CA TRP A 88 -12.60 3.69 3.26
C TRP A 88 -12.46 2.44 2.40
N LYS A 89 -13.57 1.89 1.95
CA LYS A 89 -13.57 0.77 1.00
C LYS A 89 -13.08 1.26 -0.37
N PRO A 90 -12.53 0.38 -1.22
CA PRO A 90 -11.98 0.79 -2.51
C PRO A 90 -12.94 1.58 -3.40
N ALA A 91 -14.25 1.29 -3.33
CA ALA A 91 -15.26 2.03 -4.08
C ALA A 91 -15.45 3.47 -3.56
N GLU A 92 -15.42 3.66 -2.25
CA GLU A 92 -15.53 4.97 -1.58
C GLU A 92 -14.27 5.80 -1.87
N ALA A 93 -13.09 5.20 -1.66
CA ALA A 93 -11.82 5.85 -1.95
C ALA A 93 -11.70 6.29 -3.41
N LEU A 94 -12.18 5.47 -4.35
CA LEU A 94 -12.20 5.82 -5.78
C LEU A 94 -13.15 7.00 -6.06
N SER A 95 -14.32 7.04 -5.43
CA SER A 95 -15.28 8.13 -5.60
C SER A 95 -14.74 9.48 -5.13
N GLU A 96 -13.87 9.51 -4.13
CA GLU A 96 -13.31 10.74 -3.58
C GLU A 96 -12.14 11.30 -4.39
N ILE A 97 -11.40 10.45 -5.12
CA ILE A 97 -10.19 10.85 -5.86
C ILE A 97 -10.42 11.11 -7.36
N SER A 98 -11.62 10.84 -7.87
CA SER A 98 -12.02 11.00 -9.28
C SER A 98 -12.90 12.22 -9.50
#